data_AF-A0A8D2AV83-F1
#
_entry.id   AF-A0A8D2AV83-F1
#
_cell.length_a   1.000
_cell.length_b   1.000
_cell.length_c   1.000
_cell.angle_alpha   90.00
_cell.angle_beta   90.00
_cell.angle_gamma   90.00
#
_symmetry.space_group_name_H-M   'P 1'
#
loop_
_entity.id
_entity.type
_entity.pdbx_description
1 polymer ?
#
loop_
_entity_poly.entity_id
_entity_poly.type
_entity_poly.pdbx_seq_one_letter_code
_entity_poly.pdbx_strand_id
1 'polypeptide(L)'
;MRGDRGCGRGGCLGSRGGPGGGFRPFVARIPLDFYLCEMAFPQVKPAPDETSSREALLKRNQDLAPNSVEQASILSLVTKVNNVIDNLLVAPGTFEGTMTTGHNVADLVVTLKILPTLEALAALEEKVMERNSRK
;
A
#
# COMPACT_ATOMS: atom_id res chain seq x y z
N MET A 1 -4.59 60.08 -52.16
CA MET A 1 -5.49 59.82 -53.31
C MET A 1 -5.87 58.33 -53.30
N ARG A 2 -7.18 58.05 -53.28
CA ARG A 2 -7.94 56.90 -53.87
C ARG A 2 -7.36 55.49 -53.63
N GLY A 3 -7.99 54.64 -52.82
CA GLY A 3 -9.15 53.81 -53.21
C GLY A 3 -8.64 52.46 -53.71
N ASP A 4 -9.28 51.30 -53.60
CA ASP A 4 -10.61 50.88 -53.23
C ASP A 4 -10.55 49.35 -52.97
N ARG A 5 -11.69 48.80 -52.54
CA ARG A 5 -11.95 47.48 -51.98
C ARG A 5 -11.74 46.32 -52.97
N GLY A 6 -11.37 45.17 -52.40
CA GLY A 6 -11.46 43.86 -53.05
C GLY A 6 -11.97 42.80 -52.07
N CYS A 7 -13.17 42.98 -51.53
CA CYS A 7 -13.92 41.87 -50.92
C CYS A 7 -14.40 40.92 -52.02
N GLY A 8 -13.59 39.90 -52.32
CA GLY A 8 -13.97 38.76 -53.14
C GLY A 8 -14.67 37.70 -52.29
N ARG A 9 -15.97 37.54 -52.51
CA ARG A 9 -16.85 36.51 -51.97
C ARG A 9 -16.36 35.10 -52.28
N GLY A 10 -16.53 34.21 -51.30
CA GLY A 10 -17.03 32.85 -51.55
C GLY A 10 -16.04 31.72 -51.32
N GLY A 11 -16.39 30.82 -50.39
CA GLY A 11 -15.96 29.42 -50.47
C GLY A 11 -15.39 28.83 -49.18
N CYS A 12 -16.16 27.88 -48.63
CA CYS A 12 -15.75 26.84 -47.69
C CYS A 12 -15.46 27.24 -46.24
N LEU A 13 -16.52 27.14 -45.42
CA LEU A 13 -16.45 26.23 -44.26
C LEU A 13 -15.83 24.90 -44.74
N GLY A 14 -14.61 24.63 -44.31
CA GLY A 14 -13.89 23.43 -44.69
C GLY A 14 -12.70 23.21 -43.78
N SER A 15 -12.94 22.49 -42.69
CA SER A 15 -12.01 21.58 -42.04
C SER A 15 -10.52 21.83 -42.30
N ARG A 16 -9.89 22.71 -41.50
CA ARG A 16 -8.44 22.60 -41.23
C ARG A 16 -8.19 21.74 -40.00
N GLY A 17 -8.79 20.55 -40.01
CA GLY A 17 -8.29 19.39 -39.26
C GLY A 17 -7.20 18.76 -40.11
N GLY A 18 -5.95 19.14 -39.87
CA GLY A 18 -4.80 18.53 -40.53
C GLY A 18 -4.71 17.03 -40.20
N PRO A 19 -4.23 16.20 -41.15
CA PRO A 19 -4.08 14.77 -40.91
C PRO A 19 -2.98 14.55 -39.88
N GLY A 20 -3.33 13.93 -38.75
CA GLY A 20 -2.35 13.53 -37.76
C GLY A 20 -2.45 14.21 -36.40
N GLY A 21 -3.66 14.43 -35.88
CA GLY A 21 -3.91 14.27 -34.44
C GLY A 21 -3.68 12.82 -34.03
N GLY A 22 -2.51 12.28 -34.34
CA GLY A 22 -2.11 10.92 -34.04
C GLY A 22 -2.16 10.75 -32.55
N PHE A 23 -2.80 9.66 -32.12
CA PHE A 23 -2.65 9.13 -30.78
C PHE A 23 -1.15 9.13 -30.46
N ARG A 24 -0.69 10.05 -29.60
CA ARG A 24 0.65 9.91 -29.04
C ARG A 24 0.52 8.80 -28.01
N PRO A 25 1.06 7.59 -28.25
CA PRO A 25 1.00 6.57 -27.23
C PRO A 25 1.67 7.14 -25.99
N PHE A 26 1.03 6.93 -24.84
CA PHE A 26 1.64 7.26 -23.57
C PHE A 26 2.97 6.49 -23.47
N VAL A 27 4.07 7.22 -23.42
CA VAL A 27 5.38 6.64 -23.13
C VAL A 27 5.59 6.82 -21.63
N ALA A 28 5.44 5.73 -20.88
CA ALA A 28 5.72 5.72 -19.46
C ALA A 28 7.19 6.07 -19.24
N ARG A 29 7.46 7.26 -18.67
CA ARG A 29 8.80 7.62 -18.22
C ARG A 29 8.99 7.06 -16.82
N ILE A 30 9.64 5.90 -16.74
CA ILE A 30 10.08 5.34 -15.47
C ILE A 30 11.16 6.29 -14.93
N PRO A 31 11.01 6.84 -13.71
CA PRO A 31 12.05 7.66 -13.11
C PRO A 31 13.36 6.88 -13.00
N LEU A 32 14.49 7.59 -13.13
CA LEU A 32 15.79 6.97 -12.91
C LEU A 32 15.93 6.51 -11.46
N ASP A 33 16.28 5.25 -11.27
CA ASP A 33 16.70 4.67 -9.98
C ASP A 33 18.16 4.23 -10.10
N PHE A 34 19.01 4.75 -9.23
CA PHE A 34 20.44 4.47 -9.23
C PHE A 34 20.75 3.01 -8.87
N TYR A 35 19.95 2.38 -8.00
CA TYR A 35 20.16 1.00 -7.58
C TYR A 35 19.87 0.00 -8.70
N LEU A 36 18.93 0.32 -9.59
CA LEU A 36 18.64 -0.51 -10.76
C LEU A 36 19.69 -0.35 -11.87
N CYS A 37 20.46 0.74 -11.85
CA CYS A 37 21.43 1.10 -12.88
C CYS A 37 22.88 1.11 -12.38
N GLU A 38 23.18 0.45 -11.26
CA GLU A 38 24.50 0.54 -10.60
C GLU A 38 25.66 0.18 -11.54
N MET A 39 25.47 -0.82 -12.41
CA MET A 39 26.44 -1.23 -13.44
C MET A 39 26.76 -0.13 -14.48
N ALA A 40 25.82 0.79 -14.71
CA ALA A 40 26.00 1.92 -15.63
C ALA A 40 26.67 3.13 -14.96
N PHE A 41 26.76 3.14 -13.62
CA PHE A 41 27.34 4.23 -12.84
C PHE A 41 28.39 3.71 -11.84
N PRO A 42 29.55 3.21 -12.33
CA PRO A 42 30.62 2.74 -11.46
C PRO A 42 31.13 3.88 -10.57
N GLN A 43 31.30 3.60 -9.28
CA GLN A 43 31.80 4.59 -8.34
C GLN A 43 33.27 4.93 -8.64
N VAL A 44 33.58 6.23 -8.74
CA VAL A 44 34.94 6.73 -8.98
C VAL A 44 35.79 6.69 -7.70
N LYS A 45 35.14 6.69 -6.53
CA LYS A 45 35.75 6.62 -5.20
C LYS A 45 35.07 5.50 -4.42
N PRO A 46 35.75 4.82 -3.49
CA PRO A 46 35.10 3.83 -2.65
C PRO A 46 33.95 4.47 -1.87
N ALA A 47 32.90 3.67 -1.62
CA ALA A 47 31.75 4.10 -0.84
C ALA A 47 32.20 4.67 0.52
N PRO A 48 31.56 5.75 1.00
CA PRO A 48 31.81 6.28 2.33
C PRO A 48 31.59 5.21 3.41
N ASP A 49 32.30 5.35 4.54
CA ASP A 49 32.03 4.50 5.69
C ASP A 49 30.71 4.91 6.36
N GLU A 50 29.69 4.08 6.18
CA GLU A 50 28.33 4.28 6.72
C GLU A 50 28.09 3.47 8.00
N THR A 51 29.15 3.03 8.71
CA THR A 51 29.04 2.28 9.98
C THR A 51 28.15 2.98 11.01
N SER A 52 28.43 4.25 11.30
CA SER A 52 27.64 5.05 12.24
C SER A 52 26.16 5.20 11.83
N SER A 53 25.92 5.36 10.53
CA SER A 53 24.58 5.48 9.95
C SER A 53 23.80 4.16 10.07
N ARG A 54 24.47 3.02 9.82
CA ARG A 54 23.90 1.68 10.02
C ARG A 54 23.57 1.40 11.47
N GLU A 55 24.46 1.74 12.40
CA GLU A 55 24.23 1.58 13.83
C GLU A 55 23.04 2.41 14.31
N ALA A 56 22.90 3.65 13.83
CA ALA A 56 21.75 4.50 14.13
C ALA A 56 20.43 3.90 13.62
N LEU A 57 20.43 3.31 12.42
CA LEU A 57 19.26 2.61 11.87
C LEU A 57 18.88 1.37 12.70
N LEU A 58 19.87 0.58 13.13
CA LEU A 58 19.63 -0.58 13.98
C LEU A 58 19.10 -0.17 15.36
N LYS A 59 19.62 0.90 15.94
CA LYS A 59 19.12 1.45 17.20
C LYS A 59 17.67 1.93 17.06
N ARG A 60 17.36 2.68 15.99
CA ARG A 60 15.98 3.11 15.70
C ARG A 60 15.03 1.93 15.48
N ASN A 61 15.50 0.84 14.86
CA ASN A 61 14.71 -0.37 14.72
C ASN A 61 14.41 -0.99 16.09
N GLN A 62 15.40 -1.09 16.99
CA GLN A 62 15.20 -1.58 18.36
C GLN A 62 14.23 -0.70 19.17
N ASP A 63 14.32 0.62 19.02
CA ASP A 63 13.43 1.58 19.68
C ASP A 63 11.98 1.47 19.17
N LEU A 64 11.79 1.07 17.90
CA LEU A 64 10.48 0.91 17.28
C LEU A 64 9.93 -0.52 17.41
N ALA A 65 10.79 -1.51 17.60
CA ALA A 65 10.38 -2.90 17.70
C ALA A 65 9.49 -3.11 18.94
N PRO A 66 8.41 -3.90 18.82
CA PRO A 66 7.50 -4.14 19.93
C PRO A 66 8.24 -4.88 21.05
N ASN A 67 7.99 -4.50 22.30
CA ASN A 67 8.64 -5.12 23.44
C ASN A 67 8.16 -6.57 23.62
N SER A 68 8.96 -7.43 24.27
CA SER A 68 8.63 -8.86 24.45
C SER A 68 7.28 -9.10 25.14
N VAL A 69 6.89 -8.20 26.04
CA VAL A 69 5.60 -8.20 26.73
C VAL A 69 4.45 -7.89 25.76
N GLU A 70 4.64 -6.91 24.87
CA GLU A 70 3.64 -6.52 23.87
C GLU A 70 3.44 -7.64 22.86
N GLN A 71 4.54 -8.22 22.36
CA GLN A 71 4.52 -9.37 21.45
C GLN A 71 3.79 -10.56 22.05
N ALA A 72 4.09 -10.93 23.30
CA ALA A 72 3.47 -12.08 23.96
C ALA A 72 1.96 -11.86 24.20
N SER A 73 1.58 -10.63 24.54
CA SER A 73 0.18 -10.26 24.79
C SER A 73 -0.66 -10.37 23.51
N ILE A 74 -0.13 -9.90 22.37
CA ILE A 74 -0.79 -9.99 21.06
C ILE A 74 -0.89 -11.42 20.60
N LEU A 75 0.22 -12.15 20.66
CA LEU A 75 0.25 -13.55 20.25
C LEU A 75 -0.76 -14.37 21.04
N SER A 76 -0.87 -14.12 22.35
CA SER A 76 -1.90 -14.75 23.20
C SER A 76 -3.31 -14.38 22.76
N LEU A 77 -3.59 -13.11 22.49
CA LEU A 77 -4.91 -12.64 22.07
C LEU A 77 -5.31 -13.21 20.70
N VAL A 78 -4.44 -13.07 19.70
CA VAL A 78 -4.65 -13.58 18.33
C VAL A 78 -4.86 -15.08 18.35
N THR A 79 -4.08 -15.83 19.13
CA THR A 79 -4.26 -17.29 19.24
C THR A 79 -5.61 -17.66 19.87
N LYS A 80 -6.04 -16.95 20.92
CA LYS A 80 -7.36 -17.19 21.55
C LYS A 80 -8.50 -16.90 20.57
N VAL A 81 -8.42 -15.77 19.87
CA VAL A 81 -9.43 -15.37 18.88
C VAL A 81 -9.45 -16.34 17.70
N ASN A 82 -8.29 -16.73 17.17
CA ASN A 82 -8.18 -17.75 16.12
C ASN A 82 -8.81 -19.06 16.56
N ASN A 83 -8.50 -19.59 17.74
CA ASN A 83 -9.12 -20.84 18.21
C ASN A 83 -10.65 -20.79 18.32
N VAL A 84 -11.23 -19.62 18.62
CA VAL A 84 -12.69 -19.44 18.65
C VAL A 84 -13.25 -19.43 17.22
N ILE A 85 -12.56 -18.76 16.31
CA ILE A 85 -12.98 -18.52 14.93
C ILE A 85 -12.65 -19.69 13.98
N ASP A 86 -11.65 -20.51 14.28
CA ASP A 86 -11.19 -21.66 13.48
C ASP A 86 -12.27 -22.74 13.35
N ASN A 87 -13.21 -22.80 14.31
CA ASN A 87 -14.40 -23.66 14.19
C ASN A 87 -15.40 -23.17 13.12
N LEU A 88 -15.27 -21.91 12.68
CA LEU A 88 -16.20 -21.21 11.80
C LEU A 88 -15.56 -20.83 10.45
N LEU A 89 -14.25 -20.96 10.25
CA LEU A 89 -13.51 -20.40 9.10
C LEU A 89 -12.40 -21.26 8.49
N VAL A 90 -11.95 -20.83 7.31
CA VAL A 90 -10.80 -21.33 6.54
C VAL A 90 -9.76 -20.19 6.46
N ALA A 91 -8.56 -20.44 6.99
CA ALA A 91 -7.33 -19.64 6.94
C ALA A 91 -7.22 -18.41 7.89
N PRO A 92 -6.49 -18.53 9.02
CA PRO A 92 -5.99 -17.38 9.76
C PRO A 92 -4.81 -16.72 9.01
N GLY A 93 -4.81 -15.39 8.94
CA GLY A 93 -3.68 -14.61 8.42
C GLY A 93 -2.46 -14.72 9.34
N THR A 94 -1.25 -14.80 8.76
CA THR A 94 -0.01 -14.69 9.54
C THR A 94 0.21 -13.23 9.89
N PHE A 95 0.49 -12.98 11.16
CA PHE A 95 0.77 -11.63 11.63
C PHE A 95 2.13 -11.14 11.13
N GLU A 96 2.14 -10.09 10.31
CA GLU A 96 3.39 -9.53 9.76
C GLU A 96 4.18 -8.82 10.86
N GLY A 97 5.48 -9.11 10.96
CA GLY A 97 6.37 -8.64 12.03
C GLY A 97 6.73 -7.14 11.99
N THR A 98 5.92 -6.31 11.33
CA THR A 98 6.13 -4.85 11.16
C THR A 98 5.39 -4.00 12.19
N MET A 99 4.93 -4.62 13.28
CA MET A 99 4.40 -3.86 14.41
C MET A 99 5.41 -2.85 14.95
N THR A 100 4.89 -1.73 15.45
CA THR A 100 5.66 -0.76 16.19
C THR A 100 5.25 -0.75 17.65
N THR A 101 6.21 -0.55 18.56
CA THR A 101 5.93 -0.36 20.00
C THR A 101 4.93 0.78 20.22
N GLY A 102 4.09 0.64 21.26
CA GLY A 102 3.01 1.59 21.55
C GLY A 102 1.76 1.44 20.69
N HIS A 103 1.80 0.67 19.60
CA HIS A 103 0.64 0.36 18.75
C HIS A 103 0.33 -1.13 18.77
N ASN A 104 -0.25 -1.57 19.89
CA ASN A 104 -0.59 -2.96 20.16
C ASN A 104 -1.97 -3.33 19.57
N VAL A 105 -2.06 -3.38 18.24
CA VAL A 105 -3.29 -3.72 17.49
C VAL A 105 -2.98 -4.85 16.51
N ALA A 106 -3.87 -5.83 16.42
CA ALA A 106 -3.77 -6.92 15.46
C ALA A 106 -5.05 -7.01 14.63
N ASP A 107 -4.88 -7.07 13.31
CA ASP A 107 -5.98 -7.20 12.37
C ASP A 107 -6.15 -8.65 11.94
N LEU A 108 -7.41 -9.09 11.92
CA LEU A 108 -7.82 -10.44 11.55
C LEU A 108 -8.88 -10.34 10.45
N VAL A 109 -8.61 -10.97 9.30
CA VAL A 109 -9.58 -11.06 8.21
C VAL A 109 -10.36 -12.36 8.33
N VAL A 110 -11.68 -12.23 8.38
CA VAL A 110 -12.61 -13.34 8.58
C VAL A 110 -13.43 -13.57 7.30
N THR A 111 -13.24 -14.72 6.64
CA THR A 111 -13.95 -15.06 5.39
C THR A 111 -15.14 -15.98 5.65
N LEU A 112 -16.31 -15.41 5.95
CA LEU A 112 -17.52 -16.19 6.23
C LEU A 112 -17.96 -17.03 5.00
N LYS A 113 -18.42 -18.26 5.26
CA LYS A 113 -19.02 -19.12 4.22
C LYS A 113 -20.42 -18.64 3.77
N ILE A 114 -21.03 -17.76 4.55
CA ILE A 114 -22.36 -17.17 4.30
C ILE A 114 -22.20 -15.69 3.96
N LEU A 115 -23.27 -15.07 3.44
CA LEU A 115 -23.30 -13.62 3.24
C LEU A 115 -23.03 -12.87 4.56
N PRO A 116 -22.18 -11.83 4.55
CA PRO A 116 -21.90 -11.04 5.75
C PRO A 116 -23.09 -10.12 6.06
N THR A 117 -24.09 -10.66 6.77
CA THR A 117 -25.23 -9.90 7.27
C THR A 117 -24.94 -9.32 8.65
N LEU A 118 -25.59 -8.21 9.00
CA LEU A 118 -25.42 -7.55 10.31
C LEU A 118 -25.78 -8.48 11.48
N GLU A 119 -26.81 -9.32 11.31
CA GLU A 119 -27.26 -10.28 12.32
C GLU A 119 -26.20 -11.38 12.56
N ALA A 120 -25.61 -11.91 11.49
CA ALA A 120 -24.57 -12.93 11.58
C ALA A 120 -23.30 -12.38 12.24
N LEU A 121 -22.96 -11.11 11.98
CA LEU A 121 -21.83 -10.44 12.60
C LEU A 121 -22.07 -10.21 14.10
N ALA A 122 -23.25 -9.73 14.50
CA ALA A 122 -23.58 -9.52 15.92
C ALA A 122 -23.56 -10.84 16.72
N ALA A 123 -24.10 -11.92 16.17
CA ALA A 123 -24.05 -13.24 16.79
C ALA A 123 -22.63 -13.82 16.89
N LEU A 124 -21.75 -13.48 15.94
CA LEU A 124 -20.34 -13.84 15.98
C LEU A 124 -19.59 -13.04 17.06
N GLU A 125 -19.85 -11.74 17.15
CA GLU A 125 -19.27 -10.85 18.18
C GLU A 125 -19.59 -11.34 19.59
N GLU A 126 -20.86 -11.64 19.88
CA GLU A 126 -21.28 -12.17 21.18
C GLU A 126 -20.55 -13.46 21.53
N LYS A 127 -20.42 -14.39 20.57
CA LYS A 127 -19.70 -15.65 20.77
C LYS A 127 -18.20 -15.45 21.05
N VAL A 128 -17.56 -14.48 20.37
CA VAL A 128 -16.16 -14.16 20.60
C VAL A 128 -15.97 -13.52 21.98
N MET A 129 -16.84 -12.59 22.37
CA MET A 129 -16.79 -11.89 23.65
C MET A 129 -17.07 -12.84 24.83
N GLU A 130 -18.06 -13.72 24.71
CA GLU A 130 -18.39 -14.72 25.72
C GLU A 130 -17.22 -15.69 25.97
N ARG A 131 -16.62 -16.21 24.90
CA ARG A 131 -15.48 -17.14 24.98
C ARG A 131 -14.24 -16.50 25.58
N ASN A 132 -14.02 -15.20 25.38
CA ASN A 132 -12.89 -14.47 25.96
C ASN A 132 -13.13 -14.02 27.41
N SER A 133 -14.38 -13.91 27.85
CA SER A 133 -14.73 -13.47 29.23
C SER A 133 -14.71 -14.60 30.26
N ARG A 134 -14.84 -15.86 29.82
CA ARG A 134 -14.65 -17.04 30.69
C ARG A 134 -13.15 -17.26 30.90
N LYS A 135 -12.60 -16.63 31.93
CA LYS A 135 -11.25 -16.92 32.46
C LYS A 135 -11.18 -18.32 33.04
#